data_AF-A0A257N062-F1
#
_entry.id   AF-A0A257N062-F1
#
_cell.length_a   1.000
_cell.length_b   1.000
_cell.length_c   1.000
_cell.angle_alpha   90.00
_cell.angle_beta   90.00
_cell.angle_gamma   90.00
#
_symmetry.space_group_name_H-M   'P 1'
#
loop_
_entity.id
_entity.type
_entity.pdbx_description
1 polymer ?
#
loop_
_entity_poly.entity_id
_entity_poly.type
_entity_poly.pdbx_seq_one_letter_code
_entity_poly.pdbx_strand_id
1 'polypeptide(L)'
;MSKTELLKQCLSQRILFLDGAMGTMIQSYKLEEKDYRGERFAQWDVDLKGNNDLLSLTQPDIIKAIHNAYYEAGSDIVETNTFNSTCIAMADYRMEALAYEINLESARLARQAADEYTGKTPEKPRFVAGVLGPTNRTASMSPDVNDPGFRNISFDELVDAYTDAVRGLIDGGADIILIETIFDTLNAKAAIFAVEQYFEHIGYKLPVMISGTITDASGRTLSGQTVAAFWHSLKHVDPISFGFNCALGAKELRQYIAELSTISDTHVSAHPNAGLPNEFGEYDESPEAMAKELADWACSGYLNIIGGCCGTSPAHIKAIVEAVTPYPPRIVPVIEKQCRLAGLEPMSIGPDTLFVNVGERTNVTGSAAFKRLIIQGDFEAALEVAKQQVENGAQIIDINMDEGMLESKEAMVRFLMLIASEPDIA
;
A
#
# COMPACT_ATOMS: atom_id res chain seq x y z
N MET A 1 13.07 10.06 24.73
CA MET A 1 12.34 9.02 23.98
C MET A 1 12.11 9.56 22.58
N SER A 2 12.51 8.84 21.54
CA SER A 2 12.22 9.21 20.16
C SER A 2 10.72 9.08 19.86
N LYS A 3 10.23 9.73 18.79
CA LYS A 3 8.84 9.57 18.33
C LYS A 3 8.51 8.11 18.02
N THR A 4 9.45 7.36 17.44
CA THR A 4 9.33 5.92 17.17
C THR A 4 9.17 5.09 18.45
N GLU A 5 9.96 5.37 19.49
CA GLU A 5 9.83 4.69 20.78
C GLU A 5 8.47 4.98 21.44
N LEU A 6 8.01 6.23 21.34
CA LEU A 6 6.71 6.64 21.85
C LEU A 6 5.55 5.96 21.11
N LEU A 7 5.62 5.86 19.78
CA LEU A 7 4.66 5.12 18.97
C LEU A 7 4.58 3.64 19.39
N LYS A 8 5.74 2.98 19.50
CA LYS A 8 5.83 1.58 19.97
C LYS A 8 5.24 1.40 21.37
N GLN A 9 5.51 2.34 22.28
CA GLN A 9 4.93 2.32 23.61
C GLN A 9 3.39 2.43 23.54
N CYS A 10 2.85 3.36 22.76
CA CYS A 10 1.40 3.51 22.63
C CYS A 10 0.73 2.27 22.03
N LEU A 11 1.31 1.67 20.97
CA LEU A 11 0.81 0.43 20.36
C LEU A 11 0.76 -0.76 21.33
N SER A 12 1.70 -0.81 22.28
CA SER A 12 1.72 -1.86 23.32
C SER A 12 0.65 -1.69 24.40
N GLN A 13 0.08 -0.49 24.52
CA GLN A 13 -0.83 -0.13 25.61
C GLN A 13 -2.30 -0.06 25.19
N ARG A 14 -2.57 0.34 23.94
CA ARG A 14 -3.92 0.59 23.43
C ARG A 14 -3.96 0.50 21.91
N ILE A 15 -5.17 0.34 21.37
CA ILE A 15 -5.43 0.53 19.94
C ILE A 15 -5.23 2.02 19.61
N LEU A 16 -4.54 2.29 18.50
CA LEU A 16 -4.37 3.65 17.97
C LEU A 16 -5.38 3.95 16.88
N PHE A 17 -5.78 5.21 16.79
CA PHE A 17 -6.76 5.68 15.82
C PHE A 17 -6.08 6.43 14.68
N LEU A 18 -6.21 5.90 13.47
CA LEU A 18 -5.89 6.60 12.24
C LEU A 18 -7.06 7.54 11.87
N ASP A 19 -6.85 8.51 11.00
CA ASP A 19 -7.89 9.41 10.53
C ASP A 19 -8.83 8.75 9.51
N GLY A 20 -9.65 9.59 8.86
CA GLY A 20 -10.59 9.20 7.82
C GLY A 20 -10.20 9.79 6.46
N ALA A 21 -11.12 9.75 5.49
CA ALA A 21 -10.83 10.20 4.13
C ALA A 21 -10.58 11.71 3.96
N MET A 22 -9.33 12.08 3.68
CA MET A 22 -8.94 13.41 3.20
C MET A 22 -9.74 13.85 1.96
N GLY A 23 -9.84 12.98 0.95
CA GLY A 23 -10.55 13.27 -0.30
C GLY A 23 -12.04 13.58 -0.10
N THR A 24 -12.72 12.81 0.75
CA THR A 24 -14.14 13.06 1.11
C THR A 24 -14.31 14.40 1.82
N MET A 25 -13.38 14.75 2.71
CA MET A 25 -13.39 16.04 3.39
C MET A 25 -13.16 17.20 2.41
N ILE A 26 -12.21 17.09 1.49
CA ILE A 26 -11.97 18.10 0.43
C ILE A 26 -13.22 18.31 -0.43
N GLN A 27 -13.90 17.24 -0.84
CA GLN A 27 -15.14 17.33 -1.63
C GLN A 27 -16.23 18.15 -0.95
N SER A 28 -16.31 18.15 0.39
CA SER A 28 -17.31 18.92 1.14
C SER A 28 -17.16 20.45 0.99
N TYR A 29 -15.95 20.93 0.66
CA TYR A 29 -15.67 22.34 0.41
C TYR A 29 -16.15 22.82 -0.98
N LYS A 30 -16.52 21.89 -1.87
CA LYS A 30 -17.00 22.19 -3.24
C LYS A 30 -16.06 23.12 -4.02
N LEU A 31 -14.77 22.82 -3.94
CA LEU A 31 -13.72 23.61 -4.60
C LEU A 31 -13.86 23.54 -6.11
N GLU A 32 -13.62 24.68 -6.76
CA GLU A 32 -13.64 24.84 -8.20
C GLU A 32 -12.23 25.02 -8.76
N GLU A 33 -12.08 24.95 -10.08
CA GLU A 33 -10.79 25.02 -10.80
C GLU A 33 -9.90 26.18 -10.33
N LYS A 34 -10.48 27.37 -10.08
CA LYS A 34 -9.77 28.54 -9.58
C LYS A 34 -9.10 28.31 -8.22
N ASP A 35 -9.71 27.47 -7.37
CA ASP A 35 -9.25 27.21 -6.02
C ASP A 35 -8.07 26.23 -6.06
N TYR A 36 -8.12 25.22 -6.95
CA TYR A 36 -6.99 24.32 -7.20
C TYR A 36 -5.79 25.06 -7.78
N ARG A 37 -6.02 26.02 -8.70
CA ARG A 37 -4.96 26.83 -9.30
C ARG A 37 -4.28 27.77 -8.30
N GLY A 38 -5.07 28.33 -7.37
CA GLY A 38 -4.61 29.41 -6.51
C GLY A 38 -4.00 30.57 -7.31
N GLU A 39 -3.10 31.33 -6.70
CA GLU A 39 -2.38 32.41 -7.39
C GLU A 39 -1.25 31.87 -8.27
N ARG A 40 -0.51 30.88 -7.78
CA ARG A 40 0.72 30.37 -8.41
C ARG A 40 0.47 29.69 -9.75
N PHE A 41 -0.65 28.99 -9.91
CA PHE A 41 -0.96 28.20 -11.11
C PHE A 41 -2.14 28.77 -11.92
N ALA A 42 -2.43 30.07 -11.74
CA ALA A 42 -3.54 30.75 -12.41
C ALA A 42 -3.51 30.63 -13.94
N GLN A 43 -2.32 30.49 -14.54
CA GLN A 43 -2.11 30.36 -16.00
C GLN A 43 -1.61 28.97 -16.42
N TRP A 44 -1.78 27.94 -15.58
CA TRP A 44 -1.39 26.57 -15.94
C TRP A 44 -2.17 26.08 -17.17
N ASP A 45 -1.53 25.27 -18.00
CA ASP A 45 -1.99 24.94 -19.36
C ASP A 45 -3.03 23.83 -19.44
N VAL A 46 -3.22 23.08 -18.35
CA VAL A 46 -4.23 22.02 -18.20
C VAL A 46 -5.10 22.28 -16.97
N ASP A 47 -6.25 21.60 -16.90
CA ASP A 47 -7.16 21.65 -15.74
C ASP A 47 -6.51 20.98 -14.53
N LEU A 48 -6.67 21.59 -13.35
CA LEU A 48 -6.08 21.12 -12.09
C LEU A 48 -7.10 20.59 -11.09
N LYS A 49 -8.40 20.82 -11.33
CA LYS A 49 -9.48 20.28 -10.49
C LYS A 49 -9.38 18.76 -10.42
N GLY A 50 -9.42 18.25 -9.19
CA GLY A 50 -9.24 16.82 -8.88
C GLY A 50 -7.84 16.48 -8.40
N ASN A 51 -6.83 17.33 -8.62
CA ASN A 51 -5.52 17.19 -8.00
C ASN A 51 -5.58 17.62 -6.53
N ASN A 52 -6.11 16.75 -5.66
CA ASN A 52 -6.30 17.04 -4.24
C ASN A 52 -4.98 17.29 -3.52
N ASP A 53 -3.92 16.58 -3.88
CA ASP A 53 -2.57 16.73 -3.35
C ASP A 53 -2.04 18.18 -3.49
N LEU A 54 -2.27 18.80 -4.65
CA LEU A 54 -1.89 20.20 -4.94
C LEU A 54 -2.46 21.21 -3.94
N LEU A 55 -3.60 20.92 -3.32
CA LEU A 55 -4.26 21.82 -2.36
C LEU A 55 -3.40 22.07 -1.12
N SER A 56 -2.38 21.26 -0.85
CA SER A 56 -1.40 21.57 0.21
C SER A 56 -0.53 22.78 -0.12
N LEU A 57 -0.39 23.15 -1.40
CA LEU A 57 0.27 24.38 -1.84
C LEU A 57 -0.72 25.53 -2.02
N THR A 58 -1.91 25.27 -2.58
CA THR A 58 -2.83 26.32 -3.00
C THR A 58 -3.93 26.64 -1.99
N GLN A 59 -4.27 25.69 -1.12
CA GLN A 59 -5.29 25.82 -0.07
C GLN A 59 -4.81 25.24 1.28
N PRO A 60 -3.62 25.63 1.78
CA PRO A 60 -3.01 25.03 2.97
C PRO A 60 -3.88 25.12 4.23
N ASP A 61 -4.67 26.20 4.37
CA ASP A 61 -5.58 26.39 5.51
C ASP A 61 -6.70 25.35 5.53
N ILE A 62 -7.21 24.95 4.36
CA ILE A 62 -8.24 23.91 4.25
C ILE A 62 -7.66 22.56 4.66
N ILE A 63 -6.50 22.19 4.13
CA ILE A 63 -5.84 20.91 4.45
C ILE A 63 -5.52 20.83 5.94
N LYS A 64 -4.97 21.89 6.54
CA LYS A 64 -4.72 21.94 7.98
C LYS A 64 -6.01 21.86 8.81
N ALA A 65 -7.09 22.50 8.36
CA ALA A 65 -8.38 22.41 9.02
C ALA A 65 -8.93 20.97 9.04
N ILE A 66 -8.73 20.21 7.96
CA ILE A 66 -9.14 18.80 7.88
C ILE A 66 -8.35 17.94 8.89
N HIS A 67 -7.03 18.08 8.96
CA HIS A 67 -6.23 17.37 9.98
C HIS A 67 -6.68 17.70 11.41
N ASN A 68 -6.94 18.98 11.69
CA ASN A 68 -7.44 19.42 12.98
C ASN A 68 -8.80 18.78 13.33
N ALA A 69 -9.70 18.65 12.35
CA ALA A 69 -11.01 18.01 12.56
C ALA A 69 -10.88 16.53 12.94
N TYR A 70 -9.94 15.79 12.34
CA TYR A 70 -9.69 14.39 12.72
C TYR A 70 -9.01 14.26 14.09
N TYR A 71 -8.08 15.15 14.44
CA TYR A 71 -7.53 15.16 15.79
C TYR A 71 -8.56 15.53 16.87
N GLU A 72 -9.51 16.42 16.55
CA GLU A 72 -10.65 16.72 17.42
C GLU A 72 -11.59 15.53 17.58
N ALA A 73 -11.79 14.75 16.51
CA ALA A 73 -12.57 13.51 16.55
C ALA A 73 -11.89 12.39 17.36
N GLY A 74 -10.58 12.48 17.57
CA GLY A 74 -9.85 11.60 18.46
C GLY A 74 -8.74 10.78 17.81
N SER A 75 -8.38 11.03 16.55
CA SER A 75 -7.24 10.38 15.89
C SER A 75 -5.94 10.57 16.68
N ASP A 76 -5.11 9.54 16.66
CA ASP A 76 -3.72 9.54 17.13
C ASP A 76 -2.74 9.82 16.00
N ILE A 77 -3.04 9.29 14.81
CA ILE A 77 -2.25 9.36 13.60
C ILE A 77 -3.12 10.05 12.54
N VAL A 78 -2.56 11.00 11.79
CA VAL A 78 -3.18 11.52 10.56
C VAL A 78 -2.29 11.22 9.38
N GLU A 79 -2.91 10.96 8.24
CA GLU A 79 -2.27 10.78 6.95
C GLU A 79 -1.95 12.14 6.33
N THR A 80 -0.80 12.24 5.64
CA THR A 80 -0.51 13.42 4.81
C THR A 80 -1.37 13.43 3.55
N ASN A 81 -1.72 14.62 3.05
CA ASN A 81 -2.41 14.77 1.77
C ASN A 81 -1.42 14.56 0.60
N THR A 82 -0.95 13.32 0.42
CA THR A 82 0.12 12.95 -0.52
C THR A 82 -0.12 11.66 -1.29
N PHE A 83 -1.37 11.19 -1.35
CA PHE A 83 -1.74 9.94 -2.00
C PHE A 83 -1.22 9.83 -3.45
N ASN A 84 -1.28 10.91 -4.23
CA ASN A 84 -0.83 10.97 -5.62
C ASN A 84 0.45 11.80 -5.80
N SER A 85 1.16 12.15 -4.73
CA SER A 85 2.32 13.05 -4.77
C SER A 85 3.59 12.34 -5.26
N THR A 86 3.54 11.73 -6.43
CA THR A 86 4.69 11.15 -7.13
C THR A 86 4.82 11.82 -8.50
N CYS A 87 6.02 11.88 -9.07
CA CYS A 87 6.19 12.44 -10.42
C CYS A 87 5.35 11.69 -11.47
N ILE A 88 5.14 10.38 -11.28
CA ILE A 88 4.31 9.54 -12.15
C ILE A 88 2.85 10.00 -12.17
N ALA A 89 2.22 10.15 -11.00
CA ALA A 89 0.82 10.57 -10.93
C ALA A 89 0.64 12.07 -11.23
N MET A 90 1.61 12.91 -10.86
CA MET A 90 1.58 14.34 -11.18
C MET A 90 1.73 14.63 -12.68
N ALA A 91 2.19 13.67 -13.48
CA ALA A 91 2.26 13.80 -14.94
C ALA A 91 0.89 14.01 -15.59
N ASP A 92 -0.20 13.48 -14.99
CA ASP A 92 -1.58 13.71 -15.46
C ASP A 92 -1.95 15.20 -15.43
N TYR A 93 -1.27 15.98 -14.59
CA TYR A 93 -1.43 17.44 -14.43
C TYR A 93 -0.22 18.24 -14.94
N ARG A 94 0.77 17.59 -15.57
CA ARG A 94 2.06 18.18 -16.00
C ARG A 94 2.88 18.81 -14.87
N MET A 95 2.74 18.29 -13.66
CA MET A 95 3.29 18.84 -12.41
C MET A 95 4.39 17.95 -11.80
N GLU A 96 5.05 17.13 -12.61
CA GLU A 96 6.05 16.15 -12.16
C GLU A 96 7.13 16.77 -11.26
N ALA A 97 7.59 17.98 -11.62
CA ALA A 97 8.61 18.71 -10.88
C ALA A 97 8.16 19.22 -9.50
N LEU A 98 6.87 19.17 -9.18
CA LEU A 98 6.31 19.60 -7.90
C LEU A 98 6.15 18.46 -6.90
N ALA A 99 6.40 17.20 -7.28
CA ALA A 99 6.16 16.04 -6.42
C ALA A 99 6.85 16.18 -5.05
N TYR A 100 8.16 16.45 -5.02
CA TYR A 100 8.88 16.75 -3.79
C TYR A 100 8.25 17.88 -2.95
N GLU A 101 7.94 19.02 -3.58
CA GLU A 101 7.44 20.21 -2.89
C GLU A 101 6.06 19.96 -2.26
N ILE A 102 5.18 19.25 -2.97
CA ILE A 102 3.87 18.87 -2.45
C ILE A 102 4.03 17.96 -1.23
N ASN A 103 4.87 16.92 -1.30
CA ASN A 103 5.12 16.05 -0.15
C ASN A 103 5.66 16.82 1.07
N LEU A 104 6.62 17.71 0.83
CA LEU A 104 7.22 18.55 1.86
C LEU A 104 6.17 19.41 2.59
N GLU A 105 5.37 20.16 1.84
CA GLU A 105 4.38 21.05 2.44
C GLU A 105 3.20 20.28 3.05
N SER A 106 2.73 19.20 2.41
CA SER A 106 1.68 18.34 2.97
C SER A 106 2.11 17.75 4.32
N ALA A 107 3.34 17.22 4.43
CA ALA A 107 3.88 16.71 5.68
C ALA A 107 4.06 17.83 6.73
N ARG A 108 4.50 19.01 6.32
CA ARG A 108 4.64 20.17 7.21
C ARG A 108 3.30 20.62 7.81
N LEU A 109 2.23 20.64 7.01
CA LEU A 109 0.89 21.00 7.47
C LEU A 109 0.35 19.99 8.48
N ALA A 110 0.48 18.69 8.18
CA ALA A 110 0.10 17.62 9.11
C ALA A 110 0.91 17.69 10.41
N ARG A 111 2.23 17.93 10.33
CA ARG A 111 3.13 18.08 11.48
C ARG A 111 2.72 19.25 12.37
N GLN A 112 2.40 20.41 11.78
CA GLN A 112 1.91 21.55 12.54
C GLN A 112 0.63 21.24 13.30
N ALA A 113 -0.36 20.63 12.65
CA ALA A 113 -1.60 20.21 13.30
C ALA A 113 -1.33 19.23 14.46
N ALA A 114 -0.45 18.25 14.22
CA ALA A 114 -0.05 17.25 15.20
C ALA A 114 0.63 17.88 16.44
N ASP A 115 1.54 18.84 16.24
CA ASP A 115 2.21 19.55 17.34
C ASP A 115 1.24 20.42 18.13
N GLU A 116 0.35 21.15 17.45
CA GLU A 116 -0.67 21.98 18.11
C GLU A 116 -1.59 21.13 19.00
N TYR A 117 -2.07 19.98 18.52
CA TYR A 117 -2.92 19.09 19.31
C TYR A 117 -2.15 18.34 20.41
N THR A 118 -0.90 17.95 20.16
CA THR A 118 -0.04 17.40 21.22
C THR A 118 0.19 18.44 22.33
N GLY A 119 0.38 19.72 21.97
CA GLY A 119 0.51 20.80 22.95
C GLY A 119 -0.75 21.02 23.80
N LYS A 120 -1.94 20.80 23.23
CA LYS A 120 -3.22 20.87 23.95
C LYS A 120 -3.44 19.69 24.91
N THR A 121 -3.01 18.49 24.51
CA THR A 121 -3.17 17.23 25.28
C THR A 121 -1.85 16.43 25.32
N PRO A 122 -0.85 16.85 26.13
CA PRO A 122 0.50 16.25 26.10
C PRO A 122 0.56 14.76 26.44
N GLU A 123 -0.41 14.27 27.22
CA GLU A 123 -0.55 12.86 27.60
C GLU A 123 -0.95 11.95 26.43
N LYS A 124 -1.48 12.54 25.35
CA LYS A 124 -1.85 11.85 24.12
C LYS A 124 -1.00 12.45 23.00
N PRO A 125 0.18 11.90 22.68
CA PRO A 125 0.98 12.37 21.56
C PRO A 125 0.25 12.15 20.23
N ARG A 126 0.50 13.01 19.24
CA ARG A 126 0.06 12.83 17.85
C ARG A 126 1.22 12.51 16.93
N PHE A 127 0.90 11.76 15.88
CA PHE A 127 1.83 11.28 14.87
C PHE A 127 1.33 11.64 13.47
N VAL A 128 2.27 11.77 12.54
CA VAL A 128 2.00 12.00 11.12
C VAL A 128 2.50 10.81 10.31
N ALA A 129 1.60 10.21 9.53
CA ALA A 129 1.93 9.20 8.54
C ALA A 129 2.12 9.85 7.17
N GLY A 130 3.35 9.84 6.67
CA GLY A 130 3.69 10.24 5.31
C GLY A 130 3.22 9.18 4.33
N VAL A 131 2.18 9.49 3.56
CA VAL A 131 1.52 8.56 2.64
C VAL A 131 2.25 8.47 1.31
N LEU A 132 2.48 7.23 0.88
CA LEU A 132 2.88 6.85 -0.47
C LEU A 132 1.76 5.99 -1.06
N GLY A 133 0.98 6.56 -1.99
CA GLY A 133 -0.02 5.80 -2.74
C GLY A 133 0.59 4.95 -3.87
N PRO A 134 -0.24 4.13 -4.55
CA PRO A 134 0.22 3.11 -5.50
C PRO A 134 0.58 3.64 -6.90
N THR A 135 0.42 4.95 -7.15
CA THR A 135 0.44 5.58 -8.50
C THR A 135 -0.71 5.14 -9.40
N ASN A 136 -0.76 5.66 -10.64
CA ASN A 136 -1.71 5.27 -11.68
C ASN A 136 -1.16 4.22 -12.66
N ARG A 137 0.01 3.61 -12.37
CA ARG A 137 0.66 2.59 -13.22
C ARG A 137 0.81 1.26 -12.49
N THR A 138 0.88 0.16 -13.23
CA THR A 138 1.07 -1.21 -12.70
C THR A 138 2.37 -1.80 -13.25
N ALA A 139 3.26 -2.27 -12.37
CA ALA A 139 4.49 -2.95 -12.78
C ALA A 139 4.30 -4.45 -12.99
N SER A 140 3.33 -5.08 -12.31
CA SER A 140 3.07 -6.53 -12.42
C SER A 140 2.05 -6.89 -13.50
N MET A 141 1.20 -5.95 -13.92
CA MET A 141 0.12 -6.17 -14.88
C MET A 141 0.31 -5.36 -16.17
N SER A 142 -0.05 -5.95 -17.32
CA SER A 142 -0.05 -5.24 -18.59
C SER A 142 -1.26 -4.32 -18.72
N PRO A 143 -1.08 -3.06 -19.15
CA PRO A 143 -2.17 -2.19 -19.54
C PRO A 143 -2.67 -2.46 -20.98
N ASP A 144 -1.94 -3.25 -21.78
CA ASP A 144 -2.32 -3.60 -23.15
C ASP A 144 -2.90 -5.01 -23.20
N VAL A 145 -4.19 -5.11 -23.51
CA VAL A 145 -4.92 -6.38 -23.60
C VAL A 145 -4.37 -7.30 -24.70
N ASN A 146 -3.68 -6.75 -25.70
CA ASN A 146 -3.12 -7.53 -26.80
C ASN A 146 -1.66 -7.95 -26.57
N ASP A 147 -1.00 -7.39 -25.56
CA ASP A 147 0.36 -7.75 -25.19
C ASP A 147 0.47 -7.99 -23.67
N PRO A 148 0.26 -9.23 -23.19
CA PRO A 148 0.33 -9.54 -21.76
C PRO A 148 1.72 -9.32 -21.14
N GLY A 149 2.77 -9.28 -21.95
CA GLY A 149 4.13 -9.02 -21.50
C GLY A 149 4.55 -7.54 -21.58
N PHE A 150 3.66 -6.62 -21.98
CA PHE A 150 3.97 -5.19 -21.99
C PHE A 150 3.85 -4.57 -20.59
N ARG A 151 4.71 -3.61 -20.26
CA ARG A 151 4.58 -2.74 -19.06
C ARG A 151 4.84 -1.30 -19.47
N ASN A 152 4.05 -0.38 -18.92
CA ASN A 152 4.17 1.07 -19.17
C ASN A 152 4.96 1.81 -18.08
N ILE A 153 5.54 1.07 -17.14
CA ILE A 153 6.40 1.56 -16.07
C ILE A 153 7.41 0.48 -15.71
N SER A 154 8.63 0.87 -15.35
CA SER A 154 9.66 -0.03 -14.83
C SER A 154 9.79 0.07 -13.31
N PHE A 155 10.43 -0.94 -12.71
CA PHE A 155 10.75 -0.95 -11.28
C PHE A 155 11.62 0.25 -10.90
N ASP A 156 12.65 0.57 -11.70
CA ASP A 156 13.58 1.66 -11.42
C ASP A 156 12.87 3.03 -11.49
N GLU A 157 11.97 3.24 -12.46
CA GLU A 157 11.17 4.48 -12.53
C GLU A 157 10.26 4.66 -11.32
N LEU A 158 9.67 3.57 -10.80
CA LEU A 158 8.91 3.61 -9.55
C LEU A 158 9.80 3.93 -8.36
N VAL A 159 10.99 3.33 -8.27
CA VAL A 159 11.97 3.61 -7.21
C VAL A 159 12.36 5.09 -7.21
N ASP A 160 12.65 5.67 -8.37
CA ASP A 160 13.00 7.09 -8.48
C ASP A 160 11.83 7.99 -8.03
N ALA A 161 10.62 7.70 -8.48
CA ALA A 161 9.42 8.46 -8.11
C ALA A 161 9.12 8.40 -6.61
N TYR A 162 9.21 7.20 -6.01
CA TYR A 162 9.02 7.03 -4.58
C TYR A 162 10.14 7.64 -3.75
N THR A 163 11.39 7.61 -4.22
CA THR A 163 12.52 8.21 -3.52
C THR A 163 12.33 9.73 -3.37
N ASP A 164 11.86 10.41 -4.42
CA ASP A 164 11.58 11.84 -4.37
C ASP A 164 10.45 12.18 -3.39
N ALA A 165 9.39 11.36 -3.38
CA ALA A 165 8.27 11.52 -2.45
C ALA A 165 8.70 11.30 -0.99
N VAL A 166 9.42 10.21 -0.71
CA VAL A 166 9.95 9.89 0.63
C VAL A 166 10.83 11.02 1.16
N ARG A 167 11.71 11.57 0.30
CA ARG A 167 12.55 12.72 0.66
C ARG A 167 11.70 13.88 1.16
N GLY A 168 10.68 14.29 0.39
CA GLY A 168 9.77 15.37 0.76
C GLY A 168 9.02 15.09 2.07
N LEU A 169 8.48 13.88 2.23
CA LEU A 169 7.74 13.48 3.44
C LEU A 169 8.61 13.57 4.71
N ILE A 170 9.85 13.08 4.63
CA ILE A 170 10.77 13.09 5.77
C ILE A 170 11.24 14.51 6.08
N ASP A 171 11.61 15.29 5.07
CA ASP A 171 12.01 16.70 5.26
C ASP A 171 10.87 17.55 5.81
N GLY A 172 9.62 17.21 5.50
CA GLY A 172 8.41 17.84 6.03
C GLY A 172 8.03 17.41 7.44
N GLY A 173 8.70 16.40 7.99
CA GLY A 173 8.54 15.98 9.39
C GLY A 173 7.53 14.87 9.64
N ALA A 174 7.34 13.95 8.68
CA ALA A 174 6.59 12.71 8.91
C ALA A 174 7.24 11.87 10.02
N ASP A 175 6.40 11.24 10.87
CA ASP A 175 6.86 10.34 11.94
C ASP A 175 6.89 8.86 11.48
N ILE A 176 6.10 8.54 10.46
CA ILE A 176 5.86 7.19 9.92
C ILE A 176 5.81 7.31 8.38
N ILE A 177 6.30 6.29 7.66
CA ILE A 177 6.03 6.15 6.22
C ILE A 177 4.92 5.10 6.04
N LEU A 178 3.83 5.46 5.37
CA LEU A 178 2.71 4.58 5.10
C LEU A 178 2.62 4.30 3.59
N ILE A 179 2.90 3.06 3.18
CA ILE A 179 2.67 2.60 1.82
C ILE A 179 1.29 1.95 1.80
N GLU A 180 0.30 2.62 1.21
CA GLU A 180 -1.10 2.25 1.34
C GLU A 180 -1.84 2.07 0.01
N THR A 181 -3.05 1.51 0.10
CA THR A 181 -3.90 1.17 -1.05
C THR A 181 -3.13 0.36 -2.11
N ILE A 182 -2.28 -0.56 -1.65
CA ILE A 182 -1.44 -1.37 -2.55
C ILE A 182 -2.34 -2.33 -3.32
N PHE A 183 -2.56 -2.02 -4.60
CA PHE A 183 -3.22 -2.93 -5.54
C PHE A 183 -2.22 -3.83 -6.29
N ASP A 184 -0.98 -3.38 -6.45
CA ASP A 184 0.12 -4.09 -7.12
C ASP A 184 1.31 -4.24 -6.18
N THR A 185 1.61 -5.48 -5.79
CA THR A 185 2.69 -5.80 -4.86
C THR A 185 4.08 -5.44 -5.43
N LEU A 186 4.27 -5.44 -6.75
CA LEU A 186 5.55 -5.06 -7.34
C LEU A 186 5.81 -3.54 -7.21
N ASN A 187 4.75 -2.71 -7.31
CA ASN A 187 4.83 -1.30 -6.99
C ASN A 187 5.22 -1.09 -5.52
N ALA A 188 4.59 -1.83 -4.59
CA ALA A 188 4.94 -1.74 -3.18
C ALA A 188 6.38 -2.17 -2.89
N LYS A 189 6.91 -3.19 -3.60
CA LYS A 189 8.32 -3.57 -3.49
C LYS A 189 9.26 -2.45 -3.99
N ALA A 190 8.88 -1.73 -5.05
CA ALA A 190 9.63 -0.56 -5.51
C ALA A 190 9.60 0.58 -4.46
N ALA A 191 8.43 0.85 -3.86
CA ALA A 191 8.30 1.81 -2.77
C ALA A 191 9.14 1.43 -1.54
N ILE A 192 9.09 0.16 -1.12
CA ILE A 192 9.91 -0.36 -0.02
C ILE A 192 11.40 -0.17 -0.32
N PHE A 193 11.83 -0.54 -1.53
CA PHE A 193 13.23 -0.40 -1.94
C PHE A 193 13.68 1.07 -1.89
N ALA A 194 12.86 2.00 -2.42
CA ALA A 194 13.12 3.43 -2.35
C ALA A 194 13.23 3.95 -0.90
N VAL A 195 12.30 3.52 -0.04
CA VAL A 195 12.29 3.88 1.39
C VAL A 195 13.54 3.37 2.10
N GLU A 196 13.91 2.10 1.91
CA GLU A 196 15.09 1.51 2.55
C GLU A 196 16.39 2.14 2.06
N GLN A 197 16.53 2.36 0.75
CA GLN A 197 17.68 3.06 0.18
C GLN A 197 17.81 4.49 0.72
N TYR A 198 16.70 5.22 0.83
CA TYR A 198 16.72 6.57 1.37
C TYR A 198 17.04 6.58 2.88
N PHE A 199 16.55 5.61 3.64
CA PHE A 199 16.94 5.44 5.05
C PHE A 199 18.43 5.16 5.23
N GLU A 200 19.03 4.33 4.37
CA GLU A 200 20.47 4.10 4.34
C GLU A 200 21.23 5.40 4.04
N HIS A 201 20.73 6.19 3.08
CA HIS A 201 21.32 7.47 2.71
C HIS A 201 21.34 8.49 3.87
N ILE A 202 20.23 8.66 4.59
CA ILE A 202 20.10 9.64 5.68
C ILE A 202 20.63 9.13 7.03
N GLY A 203 20.90 7.83 7.16
CA GLY A 203 21.50 7.21 8.35
C GLY A 203 20.53 6.97 9.52
N TYR A 204 19.22 7.09 9.31
CA TYR A 204 18.19 6.73 10.29
C TYR A 204 16.93 6.18 9.61
N LYS A 205 16.12 5.43 10.37
CA LYS A 205 14.87 4.80 9.89
C LYS A 205 13.66 5.37 10.61
N LEU A 206 12.61 5.65 9.84
CA LEU A 206 11.26 5.82 10.38
C LEU A 206 10.53 4.46 10.38
N PRO A 207 9.55 4.26 11.28
CA PRO A 207 8.64 3.11 11.20
C PRO A 207 7.88 3.11 9.86
N VAL A 208 7.72 1.93 9.27
CA VAL A 208 6.99 1.73 8.00
C VAL A 208 5.69 0.98 8.25
N MET A 209 4.57 1.53 7.78
CA MET A 209 3.27 0.87 7.73
C MET A 209 3.00 0.40 6.30
N ILE A 210 2.42 -0.79 6.17
CA ILE A 210 1.98 -1.35 4.89
C ILE A 210 0.47 -1.58 4.93
N SER A 211 -0.25 -1.10 3.91
CA SER A 211 -1.68 -1.35 3.75
C SER A 211 -2.02 -1.77 2.31
N GLY A 212 -2.52 -2.99 2.14
CA GLY A 212 -3.02 -3.48 0.86
C GLY A 212 -4.47 -3.13 0.62
N THR A 213 -4.95 -3.33 -0.62
CA THR A 213 -6.38 -3.31 -0.93
C THR A 213 -6.82 -4.67 -1.49
N ILE A 214 -7.88 -5.24 -0.91
CA ILE A 214 -8.54 -6.44 -1.44
C ILE A 214 -9.69 -5.95 -2.32
N THR A 215 -9.70 -6.30 -3.60
CA THR A 215 -10.57 -5.64 -4.58
C THR A 215 -12.01 -6.15 -4.56
N ASP A 216 -12.21 -7.41 -4.18
CA ASP A 216 -13.53 -8.03 -4.16
C ASP A 216 -13.60 -9.24 -3.20
N ALA A 217 -14.74 -9.94 -3.24
CA ALA A 217 -15.02 -11.09 -2.39
C ALA A 217 -14.11 -12.32 -2.66
N SER A 218 -13.30 -12.32 -3.71
CA SER A 218 -12.31 -13.38 -3.96
C SER A 218 -11.18 -13.40 -2.93
N GLY A 219 -10.98 -12.28 -2.21
CA GLY A 219 -9.93 -12.18 -1.20
C GLY A 219 -8.53 -11.93 -1.75
N ARG A 220 -8.45 -11.37 -2.96
CA ARG A 220 -7.19 -11.06 -3.62
C ARG A 220 -6.98 -9.56 -3.81
N THR A 221 -5.73 -9.16 -3.88
CA THR A 221 -5.33 -7.86 -4.42
C THR A 221 -5.63 -7.82 -5.92
N LEU A 222 -5.57 -6.62 -6.54
CA LEU A 222 -5.75 -6.49 -8.00
C LEU A 222 -4.72 -7.33 -8.77
N SER A 223 -3.48 -7.38 -8.26
CA SER A 223 -2.41 -8.23 -8.80
C SER A 223 -2.58 -9.74 -8.51
N GLY A 224 -3.69 -10.16 -7.90
CA GLY A 224 -4.06 -11.57 -7.73
C GLY A 224 -3.55 -12.25 -6.47
N GLN A 225 -2.79 -11.56 -5.61
CA GLN A 225 -2.24 -12.18 -4.39
C GLN A 225 -3.29 -12.35 -3.29
N THR A 226 -3.27 -13.50 -2.62
CA THR A 226 -4.01 -13.73 -1.36
C THR A 226 -3.37 -13.00 -0.18
N VAL A 227 -4.08 -12.89 0.95
CA VAL A 227 -3.61 -12.22 2.17
C VAL A 227 -2.26 -12.75 2.64
N ALA A 228 -2.12 -14.07 2.73
CA ALA A 228 -0.87 -14.70 3.15
C ALA A 228 0.27 -14.55 2.13
N ALA A 229 -0.01 -14.60 0.83
CA ALA A 229 1.00 -14.35 -0.21
C ALA A 229 1.51 -12.90 -0.16
N PHE A 230 0.60 -11.94 0.03
CA PHE A 230 0.90 -10.52 0.18
C PHE A 230 1.78 -10.25 1.41
N TRP A 231 1.43 -10.86 2.55
CA TRP A 231 2.25 -10.79 3.77
C TRP A 231 3.66 -11.35 3.56
N HIS A 232 3.81 -12.56 3.00
CA HIS A 232 5.13 -13.15 2.72
C HIS A 232 5.96 -12.28 1.75
N SER A 233 5.29 -11.65 0.79
CA SER A 233 5.93 -10.82 -0.23
C SER A 233 6.56 -9.54 0.33
N LEU A 234 5.99 -8.98 1.39
CA LEU A 234 6.33 -7.63 1.87
C LEU A 234 6.88 -7.58 3.30
N LYS A 235 6.80 -8.66 4.09
CA LYS A 235 7.26 -8.67 5.49
C LYS A 235 8.76 -8.37 5.70
N HIS A 236 9.56 -8.40 4.63
CA HIS A 236 10.99 -8.16 4.67
C HIS A 236 11.37 -6.73 5.09
N VAL A 237 10.45 -5.76 4.96
CA VAL A 237 10.66 -4.36 5.41
C VAL A 237 10.57 -4.18 6.94
N ASP A 238 10.30 -5.26 7.69
CA ASP A 238 10.07 -5.22 9.15
C ASP A 238 9.04 -4.13 9.55
N PRO A 239 7.82 -4.17 8.97
CA PRO A 239 6.87 -3.08 9.11
C PRO A 239 6.36 -2.96 10.56
N ILE A 240 6.13 -1.73 11.04
CA ILE A 240 5.54 -1.48 12.36
C ILE A 240 4.09 -1.97 12.43
N SER A 241 3.37 -1.89 11.30
CA SER A 241 2.06 -2.49 11.13
C SER A 241 1.83 -2.95 9.70
N PHE A 242 0.98 -3.95 9.55
CA PHE A 242 0.56 -4.50 8.27
C PHE A 242 -0.96 -4.59 8.24
N GLY A 243 -1.60 -4.24 7.14
CA GLY A 243 -3.04 -4.09 7.12
C GLY A 243 -3.68 -4.05 5.74
N PHE A 244 -4.97 -3.73 5.76
CA PHE A 244 -5.74 -3.48 4.56
C PHE A 244 -6.65 -2.27 4.70
N ASN A 245 -6.91 -1.63 3.56
CA ASN A 245 -7.79 -0.48 3.45
C ASN A 245 -8.48 -0.40 2.11
N CYS A 246 -9.47 0.49 2.05
CA CYS A 246 -10.25 0.79 0.85
C CYS A 246 -10.97 -0.46 0.28
N ALA A 247 -11.57 -0.27 -0.91
CA ALA A 247 -12.37 -1.20 -1.72
C ALA A 247 -13.59 -1.85 -1.04
N LEU A 248 -13.40 -2.44 0.14
CA LEU A 248 -14.40 -3.13 0.92
C LEU A 248 -14.85 -2.30 2.13
N GLY A 249 -16.12 -2.48 2.53
CA GLY A 249 -16.62 -2.03 3.81
C GLY A 249 -16.09 -2.89 4.95
N ALA A 250 -16.43 -2.51 6.18
CA ALA A 250 -15.99 -3.25 7.37
C ALA A 250 -16.43 -4.74 7.27
N LYS A 251 -17.71 -5.00 7.05
CA LYS A 251 -18.25 -6.36 7.05
C LYS A 251 -17.49 -7.33 6.14
N GLU A 252 -17.18 -6.91 4.92
CA GLU A 252 -16.49 -7.73 3.92
C GLU A 252 -15.01 -7.89 4.24
N LEU A 253 -14.35 -6.85 4.76
CA LEU A 253 -12.92 -6.86 5.06
C LEU A 253 -12.57 -7.71 6.30
N ARG A 254 -13.53 -7.92 7.20
CA ARG A 254 -13.34 -8.61 8.49
C ARG A 254 -12.60 -9.94 8.41
N GLN A 255 -12.95 -10.79 7.44
CA GLN A 255 -12.35 -12.13 7.33
C GLN A 255 -10.86 -12.09 7.00
N TYR A 256 -10.43 -11.13 6.18
CA TYR A 256 -9.05 -10.96 5.77
C TYR A 256 -8.20 -10.37 6.90
N ILE A 257 -8.79 -9.47 7.70
CA ILE A 257 -8.16 -8.96 8.92
C ILE A 257 -8.04 -10.06 9.98
N ALA A 258 -9.05 -10.91 10.13
CA ALA A 258 -8.98 -12.06 11.01
C ALA A 258 -7.86 -13.02 10.58
N GLU A 259 -7.77 -13.38 9.29
CA GLU A 259 -6.67 -14.20 8.76
C GLU A 259 -5.30 -13.55 9.02
N LEU A 260 -5.13 -12.28 8.64
CA LEU A 260 -3.89 -11.53 8.82
C LEU A 260 -3.46 -11.49 10.29
N SER A 261 -4.43 -11.35 11.22
CA SER A 261 -4.17 -11.33 12.66
C SER A 261 -3.57 -12.63 13.19
N THR A 262 -3.72 -13.75 12.47
CA THR A 262 -3.15 -15.03 12.87
C THR A 262 -1.76 -15.28 12.31
N ILE A 263 -1.46 -14.75 11.12
CA ILE A 263 -0.22 -15.06 10.38
C ILE A 263 0.89 -14.00 10.51
N SER A 264 0.55 -12.79 10.91
CA SER A 264 1.49 -11.65 11.00
C SER A 264 2.20 -11.60 12.35
N ASP A 265 3.52 -11.44 12.31
CA ASP A 265 4.40 -11.24 13.48
C ASP A 265 4.64 -9.75 13.78
N THR A 266 3.74 -8.88 13.33
CA THR A 266 3.72 -7.44 13.59
C THR A 266 2.31 -6.96 13.98
N HIS A 267 2.12 -5.66 14.24
CA HIS A 267 0.83 -5.07 14.54
C HIS A 267 -0.09 -5.09 13.31
N VAL A 268 -1.40 -5.24 13.54
CA VAL A 268 -2.40 -5.21 12.46
C VAL A 268 -3.11 -3.86 12.40
N SER A 269 -3.13 -3.28 11.21
CA SER A 269 -3.87 -2.05 10.90
C SER A 269 -5.06 -2.34 9.99
N ALA A 270 -6.13 -1.56 10.12
CA ALA A 270 -7.21 -1.55 9.14
C ALA A 270 -7.84 -0.17 9.05
N HIS A 271 -8.33 0.21 7.86
CA HIS A 271 -9.16 1.39 7.69
C HIS A 271 -10.12 1.17 6.51
N PRO A 272 -11.27 0.52 6.73
CA PRO A 272 -12.22 0.21 5.67
C PRO A 272 -12.98 1.45 5.21
N ASN A 273 -13.69 1.31 4.08
CA ASN A 273 -14.65 2.31 3.62
C ASN A 273 -15.90 2.36 4.52
N ALA A 274 -16.64 3.46 4.47
CA ALA A 274 -17.98 3.56 5.05
C ALA A 274 -19.01 2.79 4.20
N GLY A 275 -18.86 1.48 4.14
CA GLY A 275 -19.60 0.57 3.25
C GLY A 275 -19.08 0.59 1.81
N LEU A 276 -19.82 -0.08 0.92
CA LEU A 276 -19.57 -0.03 -0.52
C LEU A 276 -20.20 1.24 -1.13
N PRO A 277 -19.59 1.84 -2.16
CA PRO A 277 -20.17 3.00 -2.82
C PRO A 277 -21.50 2.64 -3.49
N ASN A 278 -22.47 3.54 -3.42
CA ASN A 278 -23.76 3.41 -4.09
C ASN A 278 -23.64 3.73 -5.60
N GLU A 279 -24.76 3.67 -6.33
CA GLU A 279 -24.79 3.93 -7.79
C GLU A 279 -24.31 5.34 -8.19
N PHE A 280 -24.28 6.28 -7.24
CA PHE A 280 -23.79 7.65 -7.42
C PHE A 280 -22.34 7.84 -6.94
N GLY A 281 -21.70 6.78 -6.46
CA GLY A 281 -20.35 6.83 -5.89
C GLY A 281 -20.29 7.38 -4.46
N GLU A 282 -21.43 7.51 -3.79
CA GLU A 282 -21.53 7.99 -2.41
C GLU A 282 -21.52 6.84 -1.40
N TYR A 283 -21.22 7.14 -0.14
CA TYR A 283 -21.11 6.15 0.93
C TYR A 283 -22.22 6.37 1.97
N ASP A 284 -23.08 5.37 2.14
CA ASP A 284 -24.32 5.47 2.92
C ASP A 284 -24.21 4.86 4.33
N GLU A 285 -23.11 4.17 4.67
CA GLU A 285 -22.96 3.57 6.00
C GLU A 285 -22.81 4.66 7.07
N SER A 286 -23.58 4.57 8.15
CA SER A 286 -23.55 5.57 9.21
C SER A 286 -22.35 5.37 10.16
N PRO A 287 -21.92 6.43 10.88
CA PRO A 287 -20.91 6.32 11.93
C PRO A 287 -21.16 5.19 12.93
N GLU A 288 -22.40 5.02 13.38
CA GLU A 288 -22.78 4.04 14.39
C GLU A 288 -22.75 2.61 13.83
N ALA A 289 -23.16 2.43 12.58
CA ALA A 289 -23.13 1.13 11.92
C ALA A 289 -21.69 0.65 11.73
N MET A 290 -20.83 1.51 11.17
CA MET A 290 -19.41 1.22 10.98
C MET A 290 -18.70 0.96 12.32
N ALA A 291 -18.91 1.82 13.32
CA ALA A 291 -18.28 1.67 14.63
C ALA A 291 -18.68 0.37 15.35
N LYS A 292 -19.93 -0.08 15.18
CA LYS A 292 -20.40 -1.35 15.74
C LYS A 292 -19.65 -2.55 15.15
N GLU A 293 -19.45 -2.58 13.84
CA GLU A 293 -18.70 -3.65 13.18
C GLU A 293 -17.22 -3.64 13.62
N LEU A 294 -16.60 -2.47 13.71
CA LEU A 294 -15.20 -2.35 14.12
C LEU A 294 -14.97 -2.67 15.61
N ALA A 295 -15.95 -2.39 16.47
CA ALA A 295 -15.93 -2.83 17.87
C ALA A 295 -15.92 -4.37 17.99
N ASP A 296 -16.60 -5.09 17.10
CA ASP A 296 -16.56 -6.57 17.07
C ASP A 296 -15.14 -7.09 16.75
N TRP A 297 -14.40 -6.42 15.86
CA TRP A 297 -13.04 -6.83 15.52
C TRP A 297 -12.07 -6.57 16.67
N ALA A 298 -12.22 -5.41 17.33
CA ALA A 298 -11.45 -5.07 18.51
C ALA A 298 -11.74 -6.04 19.67
N CYS A 299 -13.01 -6.38 19.90
CA CYS A 299 -13.43 -7.41 20.85
C CYS A 299 -12.81 -8.79 20.53
N SER A 300 -12.73 -9.13 19.24
CA SER A 300 -12.10 -10.36 18.76
C SER A 300 -10.56 -10.33 18.83
N GLY A 301 -9.96 -9.20 19.18
CA GLY A 301 -8.51 -9.05 19.34
C GLY A 301 -7.75 -9.01 18.01
N TYR A 302 -8.35 -8.47 16.94
CA TYR A 302 -7.71 -8.45 15.62
C TYR A 302 -6.86 -7.22 15.33
N LEU A 303 -7.06 -6.11 16.06
CA LEU A 303 -6.57 -4.79 15.65
C LEU A 303 -5.54 -4.20 16.63
N ASN A 304 -4.62 -3.41 16.08
CA ASN A 304 -3.70 -2.54 16.81
C ASN A 304 -3.84 -1.08 16.37
N ILE A 305 -4.19 -0.84 15.09
CA ILE A 305 -4.49 0.47 14.54
C ILE A 305 -5.80 0.38 13.75
N ILE A 306 -6.70 1.33 13.93
CA ILE A 306 -7.98 1.39 13.21
C ILE A 306 -8.28 2.81 12.74
N GLY A 307 -8.78 2.98 11.52
CA GLY A 307 -9.22 4.26 10.98
C GLY A 307 -10.37 4.10 9.98
N GLY A 308 -10.46 5.05 9.06
CA GLY A 308 -11.44 5.02 7.98
C GLY A 308 -10.82 5.42 6.64
N CYS A 309 -11.34 4.86 5.55
CA CYS A 309 -10.96 5.27 4.18
C CYS A 309 -12.14 6.00 3.53
N CYS A 310 -12.45 5.75 2.26
CA CYS A 310 -13.46 6.49 1.50
C CYS A 310 -14.84 6.50 2.19
N GLY A 311 -15.46 7.68 2.20
CA GLY A 311 -16.75 7.92 2.85
C GLY A 311 -16.69 8.25 4.34
N THR A 312 -15.53 8.03 4.99
CA THR A 312 -15.41 8.28 6.43
C THR A 312 -15.11 9.74 6.75
N SER A 313 -15.79 10.23 7.79
CA SER A 313 -15.73 11.63 8.24
C SER A 313 -15.29 11.72 9.71
N PRO A 314 -15.02 12.91 10.26
CA PRO A 314 -14.75 13.08 11.69
C PRO A 314 -15.83 12.48 12.59
N ALA A 315 -17.10 12.46 12.16
CA ALA A 315 -18.18 11.80 12.90
C ALA A 315 -17.98 10.27 12.97
N HIS A 316 -17.53 9.64 11.88
CA HIS A 316 -17.19 8.22 11.86
C HIS A 316 -16.02 7.93 12.80
N ILE A 317 -14.93 8.69 12.70
CA ILE A 317 -13.76 8.50 13.56
C ILE A 317 -14.11 8.65 15.02
N LYS A 318 -14.93 9.65 15.39
CA LYS A 318 -15.38 9.81 16.77
C LYS A 318 -16.18 8.60 17.27
N ALA A 319 -17.12 8.10 16.47
CA ALA A 319 -17.90 6.91 16.82
C ALA A 319 -17.00 5.66 16.97
N ILE A 320 -16.02 5.49 16.10
CA ILE A 320 -15.03 4.39 16.15
C ILE A 320 -14.20 4.50 17.43
N VAL A 321 -13.67 5.69 17.75
CA VAL A 321 -12.89 5.95 18.97
C VAL A 321 -13.69 5.56 20.21
N GLU A 322 -14.94 6.02 20.32
CA GLU A 322 -15.82 5.72 21.45
C GLU A 322 -16.11 4.22 21.58
N ALA A 323 -16.37 3.53 20.46
CA ALA A 323 -16.74 2.12 20.45
C ALA A 323 -15.55 1.18 20.68
N VAL A 324 -14.35 1.53 20.22
CA VAL A 324 -13.17 0.65 20.24
C VAL A 324 -12.27 0.86 21.48
N THR A 325 -12.27 2.06 22.07
CA THR A 325 -11.44 2.39 23.27
C THR A 325 -11.55 1.38 24.42
N PRO A 326 -12.71 0.75 24.72
CA PRO A 326 -12.82 -0.23 25.80
C PRO A 326 -12.01 -1.52 25.61
N TYR A 327 -11.53 -1.82 24.39
CA TYR A 327 -10.86 -3.08 24.08
C TYR A 327 -9.34 -2.96 24.10
N PRO A 328 -8.62 -4.02 24.53
CA PRO A 328 -7.16 -4.04 24.49
C PRO A 328 -6.64 -4.18 23.05
N PRO A 329 -5.39 -3.77 22.77
CA PRO A 329 -4.77 -4.03 21.47
C PRO A 329 -4.54 -5.53 21.27
N ARG A 330 -4.53 -5.97 20.01
CA ARG A 330 -4.11 -7.32 19.63
C ARG A 330 -2.71 -7.64 20.17
N ILE A 331 -2.57 -8.82 20.74
CA ILE A 331 -1.27 -9.37 21.14
C ILE A 331 -0.60 -9.94 19.89
N VAL A 332 0.57 -9.42 19.53
CA VAL A 332 1.34 -9.92 18.38
C VAL A 332 1.80 -11.36 18.67
N PRO A 333 1.42 -12.34 17.85
CA PRO A 333 1.77 -13.73 18.07
C PRO A 333 3.26 -13.99 17.78
N VAL A 334 3.82 -14.98 18.45
CA VAL A 334 5.14 -15.51 18.08
C VAL A 334 4.92 -16.52 16.96
N ILE A 335 5.39 -16.19 15.76
CA ILE A 335 5.29 -17.06 14.59
C ILE A 335 6.61 -17.83 14.41
N GLU A 336 6.51 -19.13 14.15
CA GLU A 336 7.68 -19.95 13.87
C GLU A 336 8.39 -19.47 12.60
N LYS A 337 9.72 -19.38 12.66
CA LYS A 337 10.57 -19.06 11.52
C LYS A 337 10.58 -20.22 10.55
N GLN A 338 10.14 -19.96 9.33
CA GLN A 338 10.10 -20.92 8.23
C GLN A 338 10.58 -20.22 6.95
N CYS A 339 11.00 -20.99 5.94
CA CYS A 339 11.23 -20.42 4.62
C CYS A 339 9.87 -20.11 4.01
N ARG A 340 9.61 -18.82 3.76
CA ARG A 340 8.34 -18.31 3.23
C ARG A 340 8.58 -17.73 1.85
N LEU A 341 7.88 -18.29 0.87
CA LEU A 341 7.90 -17.88 -0.52
C LEU A 341 6.48 -17.44 -0.93
N ALA A 342 6.36 -16.74 -2.03
CA ALA A 342 5.07 -16.34 -2.58
C ALA A 342 5.16 -16.15 -4.10
N GLY A 343 4.19 -16.72 -4.81
CA GLY A 343 3.72 -16.27 -6.13
C GLY A 343 2.44 -15.45 -5.94
N LEU A 344 1.36 -15.84 -6.63
CA LEU A 344 0.00 -15.40 -6.26
C LEU A 344 -0.50 -16.06 -4.96
N GLU A 345 0.02 -17.25 -4.67
CA GLU A 345 -0.25 -18.02 -3.44
C GLU A 345 0.96 -18.07 -2.51
N PRO A 346 0.74 -18.22 -1.19
CA PRO A 346 1.82 -18.40 -0.24
C PRO A 346 2.37 -19.83 -0.30
N MET A 347 3.66 -19.98 -0.08
CA MET A 347 4.29 -21.27 0.17
C MET A 347 5.16 -21.17 1.42
N SER A 348 5.01 -22.13 2.34
CA SER A 348 5.84 -22.21 3.56
C SER A 348 6.52 -23.58 3.62
N ILE A 349 7.84 -23.56 3.78
CA ILE A 349 8.69 -24.73 3.91
C ILE A 349 9.19 -24.78 5.35
N GLY A 350 8.66 -25.73 6.11
CA GLY A 350 8.94 -25.97 7.52
C GLY A 350 9.29 -27.43 7.81
N PRO A 351 9.41 -27.80 9.10
CA PRO A 351 9.84 -29.14 9.52
C PRO A 351 8.96 -30.29 9.01
N ASP A 352 7.66 -30.04 8.85
CA ASP A 352 6.66 -31.03 8.42
C ASP A 352 6.41 -31.02 6.90
N THR A 353 7.09 -30.14 6.15
CA THR A 353 6.95 -30.06 4.70
C THR A 353 7.60 -31.28 4.04
N LEU A 354 6.88 -31.93 3.11
CA LEU A 354 7.44 -33.00 2.28
C LEU A 354 8.51 -32.46 1.32
N PHE A 355 9.07 -33.34 0.50
CA PHE A 355 10.01 -32.94 -0.54
C PHE A 355 9.41 -31.86 -1.46
N VAL A 356 10.15 -30.76 -1.64
CA VAL A 356 9.77 -29.65 -2.51
C VAL A 356 10.45 -29.83 -3.87
N ASN A 357 9.64 -30.04 -4.90
CA ASN A 357 10.10 -30.17 -6.28
C ASN A 357 10.28 -28.78 -6.90
N VAL A 358 11.48 -28.54 -7.44
CA VAL A 358 11.79 -27.37 -8.27
C VAL A 358 11.82 -27.84 -9.72
N GLY A 359 10.93 -27.28 -10.55
CA GLY A 359 10.84 -27.59 -11.97
C GLY A 359 12.04 -27.01 -12.74
N GLU A 360 12.85 -27.88 -13.36
CA GLU A 360 14.10 -27.53 -14.04
C GLU A 360 13.98 -27.28 -15.56
N ARG A 361 12.82 -27.54 -16.18
CA ARG A 361 12.68 -27.61 -17.65
C ARG A 361 12.61 -26.25 -18.33
N THR A 362 12.39 -25.19 -17.59
CA THR A 362 12.39 -23.77 -18.00
C THR A 362 13.81 -23.20 -18.02
N ASN A 363 14.73 -23.99 -18.58
CA ASN A 363 16.16 -23.74 -18.57
C ASN A 363 16.72 -23.89 -19.99
N VAL A 364 17.21 -22.78 -20.57
CA VAL A 364 17.76 -22.76 -21.93
C VAL A 364 18.98 -23.68 -22.08
N THR A 365 19.77 -23.87 -21.02
CA THR A 365 20.93 -24.78 -21.07
C THR A 365 20.55 -26.25 -20.85
N GLY A 366 19.54 -26.52 -20.03
CA GLY A 366 19.14 -27.87 -19.61
C GLY A 366 18.04 -28.53 -20.45
N SER A 367 17.23 -27.75 -21.17
CA SER A 367 16.05 -28.23 -21.89
C SER A 367 16.09 -27.87 -23.37
N ALA A 368 16.39 -28.86 -24.22
CA ALA A 368 16.46 -28.67 -25.67
C ALA A 368 15.14 -28.15 -26.27
N ALA A 369 14.00 -28.55 -25.70
CA ALA A 369 12.69 -28.06 -26.12
C ALA A 369 12.52 -26.58 -25.78
N PHE A 370 12.78 -26.19 -24.53
CA PHE A 370 12.65 -24.80 -24.07
C PHE A 370 13.62 -23.86 -24.80
N LYS A 371 14.88 -24.27 -24.95
CA LYS A 371 15.89 -23.55 -25.73
C LYS A 371 15.40 -23.20 -27.13
N ARG A 372 14.81 -24.17 -27.85
CA ARG A 372 14.31 -23.96 -29.20
C ARG A 372 13.20 -22.91 -29.23
N LEU A 373 12.26 -22.96 -28.29
CA LEU A 373 11.14 -22.03 -28.19
C LEU A 373 11.62 -20.61 -27.92
N ILE A 374 12.49 -20.42 -26.93
CA ILE A 374 13.04 -19.10 -26.58
C ILE A 374 13.85 -18.50 -27.73
N ILE A 375 14.72 -19.28 -28.39
CA ILE A 375 15.51 -18.79 -29.55
C ILE A 375 14.61 -18.41 -30.73
N GLN A 376 13.47 -19.09 -30.90
CA GLN A 376 12.49 -18.79 -31.96
C GLN A 376 11.55 -17.64 -31.59
N GLY A 377 11.61 -17.13 -30.36
CA GLY A 377 10.69 -16.11 -29.85
C GLY A 377 9.28 -16.63 -29.56
N ASP A 378 9.09 -17.95 -29.49
CA ASP A 378 7.80 -18.59 -29.20
C ASP A 378 7.58 -18.71 -27.68
N PHE A 379 7.37 -17.54 -27.05
CA PHE A 379 7.19 -17.45 -25.60
C PHE A 379 5.86 -18.06 -25.12
N GLU A 380 4.82 -18.07 -25.96
CA GLU A 380 3.53 -18.70 -25.62
C GLU A 380 3.71 -20.21 -25.43
N ALA A 381 4.34 -20.89 -26.38
CA ALA A 381 4.65 -22.32 -26.20
C ALA A 381 5.67 -22.56 -25.07
N ALA A 382 6.51 -21.59 -24.75
CA ALA A 382 7.44 -21.69 -23.61
C ALA A 382 6.71 -21.64 -22.26
N LEU A 383 5.61 -20.90 -22.14
CA LEU A 383 4.75 -20.89 -20.94
C LEU A 383 4.15 -22.27 -20.68
N GLU A 384 3.76 -23.00 -21.72
CA GLU A 384 3.26 -24.37 -21.57
C GLU A 384 4.29 -25.32 -20.95
N VAL A 385 5.59 -25.08 -21.15
CA VAL A 385 6.64 -25.84 -20.45
C VAL A 385 6.63 -25.56 -18.96
N ALA A 386 6.41 -24.32 -18.54
CA ALA A 386 6.27 -23.95 -17.13
C ALA A 386 4.98 -24.54 -16.53
N LYS A 387 3.84 -24.35 -17.20
CA LYS A 387 2.53 -24.86 -16.78
C LYS A 387 2.54 -26.37 -16.57
N GLN A 388 3.06 -27.13 -17.53
CA GLN A 388 3.18 -28.59 -17.40
C GLN A 388 4.02 -29.02 -16.19
N GLN A 389 5.01 -28.23 -15.77
CA GLN A 389 5.78 -28.57 -14.57
C GLN A 389 4.93 -28.41 -13.31
N VAL A 390 4.16 -27.33 -13.21
CA VAL A 390 3.22 -27.11 -12.10
C VAL A 390 2.16 -28.21 -12.06
N GLU A 391 1.54 -28.53 -13.19
CA GLU A 391 0.54 -29.61 -13.30
C GLU A 391 1.09 -30.99 -12.92
N ASN A 392 2.39 -31.22 -13.15
CA ASN A 392 3.09 -32.45 -12.77
C ASN A 392 3.68 -32.42 -11.35
N GLY A 393 3.36 -31.39 -10.54
CA GLY A 393 3.68 -31.34 -9.11
C GLY A 393 4.94 -30.54 -8.75
N ALA A 394 5.48 -29.71 -9.65
CA ALA A 394 6.49 -28.73 -9.28
C ALA A 394 5.85 -27.61 -8.44
N GLN A 395 6.42 -27.33 -7.27
CA GLN A 395 5.94 -26.26 -6.38
C GLN A 395 6.70 -24.94 -6.59
N ILE A 396 7.87 -25.01 -7.22
CA ILE A 396 8.73 -23.87 -7.58
C ILE A 396 9.18 -24.11 -9.02
N ILE A 397 9.31 -23.06 -9.81
CA ILE A 397 9.85 -23.13 -11.18
C ILE A 397 11.22 -22.43 -11.22
N ASP A 398 12.25 -23.16 -11.66
CA ASP A 398 13.56 -22.59 -11.97
C ASP A 398 13.53 -21.97 -13.36
N ILE A 399 14.03 -20.75 -13.52
CA ILE A 399 14.03 -20.05 -14.82
C ILE A 399 15.45 -19.64 -15.15
N ASN A 400 15.96 -20.14 -16.27
CA ASN A 400 17.29 -19.82 -16.74
C ASN A 400 17.27 -19.46 -18.24
N MET A 401 17.73 -18.24 -18.54
CA MET A 401 17.84 -17.68 -19.88
C MET A 401 19.31 -17.47 -20.31
N ASP A 402 20.27 -18.12 -19.65
CA ASP A 402 21.69 -17.93 -19.91
C ASP A 402 22.11 -18.70 -21.15
N GLU A 403 22.40 -17.99 -22.25
CA GLU A 403 22.87 -18.57 -23.50
C GLU A 403 23.62 -17.50 -24.30
N GLY A 404 24.78 -17.85 -24.86
CA GLY A 404 25.68 -16.86 -25.47
C GLY A 404 25.15 -16.18 -26.72
N MET A 405 24.06 -16.68 -27.30
CA MET A 405 23.40 -16.15 -28.50
C MET A 405 22.07 -15.44 -28.20
N LEU A 406 21.69 -15.31 -26.92
CA LEU A 406 20.42 -14.72 -26.49
C LEU A 406 20.69 -13.40 -25.75
N GLU A 407 19.83 -12.41 -25.95
CA GLU A 407 19.74 -11.25 -25.06
C GLU A 407 19.08 -11.69 -23.74
N SER A 408 19.85 -12.36 -22.87
CA SER A 408 19.35 -13.06 -21.68
C SER A 408 18.52 -12.19 -20.76
N LYS A 409 18.90 -10.92 -20.59
CA LYS A 409 18.13 -9.95 -19.78
C LYS A 409 16.74 -9.72 -20.37
N GLU A 410 16.65 -9.43 -21.66
CA GLU A 410 15.38 -9.15 -22.33
C GLU A 410 14.47 -10.38 -22.33
N ALA A 411 15.04 -11.56 -22.62
CA ALA A 411 14.30 -12.83 -22.58
C ALA A 411 13.77 -13.16 -21.18
N MET A 412 14.58 -12.94 -20.13
CA MET A 412 14.16 -13.15 -18.74
C MET A 412 13.00 -12.22 -18.38
N VAL A 413 13.16 -10.92 -18.64
CA VAL A 413 12.13 -9.91 -18.35
C VAL A 413 10.83 -10.26 -19.07
N ARG A 414 10.90 -10.53 -20.38
CA ARG A 414 9.72 -10.89 -21.18
C ARG A 414 9.03 -12.13 -20.64
N PHE A 415 9.77 -13.19 -20.34
CA PHE A 415 9.18 -14.44 -19.87
C PHE A 415 8.56 -14.31 -18.47
N LEU A 416 9.19 -13.59 -17.55
CA LEU A 416 8.63 -13.33 -16.23
C LEU A 416 7.34 -12.48 -16.30
N MET A 417 7.31 -11.47 -17.17
CA MET A 417 6.10 -10.66 -17.40
C MET A 417 4.95 -11.47 -17.96
N LEU A 418 5.24 -12.48 -18.78
CA LEU A 418 4.26 -13.42 -19.31
C LEU A 418 3.81 -14.44 -18.26
N ILE A 419 4.73 -14.98 -17.44
CA ILE A 419 4.37 -15.85 -16.32
C ILE A 419 3.40 -15.14 -15.38
N ALA A 420 3.67 -13.87 -15.05
CA ALA A 420 2.79 -13.07 -14.19
C ALA A 420 1.37 -12.88 -14.76
N SER A 421 1.18 -13.09 -16.07
CA SER A 421 -0.13 -13.02 -16.72
C SER A 421 -0.89 -14.36 -16.74
N GLU A 422 -0.24 -15.47 -16.34
CA GLU A 422 -0.82 -16.81 -16.32
C GLU A 422 -0.96 -17.31 -14.87
N PRO A 423 -2.15 -17.21 -14.25
CA PRO A 423 -2.36 -17.53 -12.83
C PRO A 423 -2.02 -18.96 -12.44
N ASP A 424 -2.07 -19.91 -13.38
CA ASP A 424 -1.71 -21.31 -13.14
C ASP A 424 -0.20 -21.50 -12.90
N ILE A 425 0.63 -20.47 -13.20
CA ILE A 425 2.08 -20.48 -13.01
C ILE A 425 2.52 -19.47 -11.93
N ALA A 426 1.81 -18.34 -11.81
CA ALA A 426 2.26 -17.10 -11.17
C ALA A 426 2.40 -17.08 -9.63
#